data_AF-A0A7Z9IT47-F1
#
_entry.id   AF-A0A7Z9IT47-F1
#
_cell.length_a   1.000
_cell.length_b   1.000
_cell.length_c   1.000
_cell.angle_alpha   90.00
_cell.angle_beta   90.00
_cell.angle_gamma   90.00
#
_symmetry.space_group_name_H-M   'P 1'
#
loop_
_entity.id
_entity.type
_entity.pdbx_description
1 polymer ?
#
loop_
_entity_poly.entity_id
_entity_poly.type
_entity_poly.pdbx_seq_one_letter_code
_entity_poly.pdbx_strand_id
1 'polypeptide(L)' 'MSDNSFHPLIPNFDDTTEYRLITDDFVETIFTGDREVLKIDPEGIAHLTAEGFSDTSHLLRTSHLR' A
#
# COMPACT_ATOMS: atom_id res chain seq x y z
N MET A 1 -40.23 0.59 -5.78
CA MET A 1 -39.03 0.30 -6.60
C MET A 1 -37.87 0.28 -5.64
N SER A 2 -37.19 -0.86 -5.51
CA SER A 2 -35.99 -0.97 -4.68
C SER A 2 -34.90 -0.12 -5.30
N ASP A 3 -34.44 0.88 -4.55
CA ASP A 3 -33.31 1.71 -4.93
C ASP A 3 -32.08 0.81 -5.07
N ASN A 4 -31.40 0.86 -6.22
CA ASN A 4 -30.26 -0.01 -6.50
C ASN A 4 -28.99 0.59 -5.89
N SER A 5 -28.93 0.62 -4.56
CA SER A 5 -27.78 1.14 -3.81
C SER A 5 -26.67 0.09 -3.77
N PHE A 6 -25.48 0.48 -4.23
CA PHE A 6 -24.29 -0.35 -4.07
C PHE A 6 -23.91 -0.42 -2.59
N HIS A 7 -23.77 -1.64 -2.07
CA HIS A 7 -23.24 -1.89 -0.73
C HIS A 7 -22.02 -2.81 -0.85
N PRO A 8 -20.81 -2.34 -0.49
CA PRO A 8 -19.65 -3.22 -0.49
C PRO A 8 -19.85 -4.31 0.58
N LEU A 9 -19.47 -5.55 0.24
CA LEU A 9 -19.57 -6.68 1.16
C LEU A 9 -18.69 -6.47 2.41
N ILE A 10 -17.54 -5.83 2.24
CA ILE A 10 -16.58 -5.54 3.31
C ILE A 10 -16.50 -4.02 3.45
N PRO A 11 -16.80 -3.45 4.63
CA PRO A 11 -16.63 -2.03 4.88
C PRO A 11 -15.14 -1.68 4.99
N ASN A 12 -14.82 -0.41 4.82
CA ASN A 12 -13.49 0.08 5.10
C ASN A 12 -13.24 0.08 6.62
N PHE A 13 -11.98 -0.11 7.00
CA PHE A 13 -11.53 -0.05 8.38
C PHE A 13 -10.38 0.95 8.49
N ASP A 14 -10.21 1.56 9.67
CA ASP A 14 -9.10 2.45 9.93
C ASP A 14 -7.77 1.67 9.87
N ASP A 15 -6.81 2.19 9.10
CA ASP A 15 -5.45 1.68 9.14
C ASP A 15 -4.69 2.35 10.29
N THR A 16 -4.38 1.55 11.30
CA THR A 16 -3.61 1.96 12.49
C THR A 16 -2.15 1.47 12.43
N THR A 17 -1.74 0.90 11.30
CA THR A 17 -0.39 0.37 11.10
C THR A 17 0.61 1.52 10.96
N GLU A 18 1.70 1.46 11.71
CA GLU A 18 2.82 2.39 11.53
C GLU A 18 3.68 1.94 10.32
N TYR A 19 4.00 2.88 9.44
CA TYR A 19 4.84 2.66 8.26
C TYR A 19 6.15 3.42 8.38
N ARG A 20 7.22 2.86 7.80
CA ARG A 20 8.49 3.55 7.56
C ARG A 20 8.68 3.78 6.07
N LEU A 21 9.31 4.89 5.71
CA LEU A 21 9.74 5.13 4.34
C LEU A 21 10.92 4.19 4.02
N ILE A 22 10.82 3.47 2.89
CA ILE A 22 11.92 2.68 2.34
C ILE A 22 12.71 3.54 1.35
N THR A 23 12.02 4.12 0.37
CA THR A 23 12.56 5.05 -0.65
C THR A 23 11.40 5.73 -1.39
N ASP A 24 11.66 6.85 -2.05
CA ASP A 24 10.78 7.54 -3.00
C ASP A 24 11.36 7.55 -4.44
N ASP A 25 12.50 6.90 -4.70
CA ASP A 25 13.22 6.97 -5.97
C ASP A 25 12.45 6.36 -7.16
N PHE A 26 11.56 5.40 -6.89
CA PHE A 26 10.88 4.58 -7.91
C PHE A 26 9.48 5.06 -8.27
N VAL A 27 9.08 6.23 -7.78
CA VAL A 27 7.74 6.79 -8.02
C VAL A 27 7.83 8.16 -8.67
N GLU A 28 6.94 8.39 -9.63
CA GLU A 28 6.85 9.64 -10.36
C GLU A 28 5.37 9.98 -10.58
N THR A 29 4.98 11.21 -10.28
CA THR A 29 3.67 11.71 -10.69
C THR A 29 3.71 12.14 -12.14
N ILE A 30 2.84 11.55 -12.97
CA ILE A 30 2.67 11.91 -14.38
C ILE A 30 1.23 12.35 -14.66
N PHE A 31 1.03 13.10 -15.74
CA PHE A 31 -0.31 13.46 -16.22
C PHE A 31 -0.64 12.70 -17.51
N THR A 32 -1.84 12.12 -17.54
CA THR A 32 -2.43 11.48 -18.73
C THR A 32 -3.77 12.14 -19.03
N GLY A 33 -3.76 13.07 -19.99
CA GLY A 33 -4.84 14.02 -20.17
C GLY A 33 -5.03 14.89 -18.93
N ASP A 34 -6.26 14.98 -18.45
CA ASP A 34 -6.63 15.76 -17.24
C ASP A 34 -6.52 14.94 -15.95
N ARG A 35 -5.86 13.78 -15.98
CA ARG A 35 -5.72 12.89 -14.81
C ARG A 35 -4.28 12.80 -14.35
N GLU A 36 -4.10 13.05 -13.06
CA GLU A 36 -2.87 12.74 -12.34
C GLU A 36 -2.78 11.23 -12.07
N VAL A 37 -1.64 10.62 -12.38
CA VAL A 37 -1.37 9.20 -12.21
C VAL A 37 -0.01 9.00 -11.56
N LEU A 38 0.07 8.12 -10.58
CA LEU A 38 1.33 7.67 -10.00
C LEU A 38 1.93 6.56 -10.87
N LYS A 39 3.06 6.84 -11.51
CA LYS A 39 3.87 5.87 -12.22
C LYS A 39 4.85 5.24 -11.23
N ILE A 40 4.96 3.91 -11.28
CA ILE A 40 5.82 3.12 -10.39
C ILE A 40 6.77 2.30 -11.26
N ASP A 41 8.07 2.40 -11.00
CA ASP A 41 9.07 1.53 -11.63
C ASP A 41 8.94 0.09 -11.07
N PRO A 42 8.93 -0.95 -11.92
CA PRO A 42 8.97 -2.35 -11.46
C PRO A 42 10.09 -2.66 -10.46
N GLU A 43 11.25 -1.99 -10.55
CA GLU A 43 12.35 -2.14 -9.59
C GLU A 43 11.93 -1.75 -8.16
N GLY A 44 11.08 -0.73 -8.01
CA GLY A 44 10.54 -0.34 -6.71
C GLY A 44 9.69 -1.42 -6.05
N ILE A 45 8.95 -2.21 -6.85
CA ILE A 45 8.17 -3.34 -6.34
C ILE A 45 9.10 -4.47 -5.88
N ALA A 46 10.14 -4.76 -6.66
CA ALA A 46 11.14 -5.75 -6.28
C ALA A 46 11.87 -5.36 -4.98
N HIS A 47 12.28 -4.09 -4.86
CA HIS A 47 12.94 -3.56 -3.67
C HIS A 47 12.05 -3.61 -2.42
N LEU A 48 10.79 -3.14 -2.53
CA LEU A 48 9.79 -3.25 -1.46
C LEU A 48 9.60 -4.69 -1.00
N THR A 49 9.53 -5.61 -1.94
CA THR A 49 9.31 -7.04 -1.65
C THR A 49 10.50 -7.64 -0.92
N ALA A 50 11.72 -7.36 -1.36
CA ALA A 50 12.94 -7.85 -0.71
C ALA A 50 13.03 -7.36 0.74
N GLU A 51 12.76 -6.07 0.98
CA GLU A 51 12.74 -5.48 2.32
C GLU A 51 11.67 -6.12 3.21
N GLY A 52 10.44 -6.28 2.68
CA GLY A 52 9.32 -6.89 3.40
C GLY A 52 9.57 -8.34 3.80
N PHE A 53 10.17 -9.16 2.93
CA PHE A 53 10.54 -10.53 3.26
C PHE A 53 11.69 -10.60 4.28
N SER A 54 12.65 -9.69 4.21
CA SER A 54 13.71 -9.57 5.21
C SER A 54 13.12 -9.27 6.60
N ASP A 55 12.25 -8.26 6.68
CA ASP A 55 11.65 -7.82 7.95
C ASP A 55 10.75 -8.91 8.54
N THR A 56 9.86 -9.51 7.74
CA THR A 56 8.94 -10.56 8.24
C THR A 56 9.64 -11.84 8.67
N SER A 57 10.85 -12.10 8.18
CA SER A 57 11.65 -13.27 8.59
C SER A 57 12.33 -13.09 9.95
N HIS A 58 12.55 -11.85 10.39
CA HIS A 58 13.36 -11.55 11.58
C HIS A 58 12.63 -10.73 12.65
N LEU A 59 11.55 -10.05 12.29
CA LEU A 59 10.81 -9.13 13.15
C LEU A 59 9.37 -9.62 13.35
N LEU A 60 8.79 -9.24 14.48
CA LEU A 60 7.39 -9.49 14.82
C LEU A 60 6.71 -8.16 15.12
N ARG A 61 5.40 -8.09 14.87
CA ARG A 61 4.60 -6.94 15.31
C ARG A 61 4.64 -6.82 16.83
N THR A 62 4.70 -5.59 17.33
CA THR A 62 4.72 -5.31 18.77
C THR A 62 3.56 -5.94 19.53
N SER A 63 2.37 -6.00 18.92
CA SER A 63 1.20 -6.64 19.52
C SER A 63 1.33 -8.15 19.72
N HIS A 64 2.19 -8.82 18.96
CA HIS A 64 2.45 -10.25 19.09
C HIS A 64 3.46 -10.58 20.20
N LEU A 65 4.35 -9.62 20.51
CA LEU A 65 5.40 -9.76 21.53
C LEU A 65 4.94 -9.43 22.95
N ARG A 66 3.70 -8.95 23.11
CA ARG A 66 3.12 -8.50 24.38
C ARG A 66 2.18 -9.52 24.98
#